data_AF-A0A535EKD7-F1
#
_entry.id   AF-A0A535EKD7-F1
#
_cell.length_a   1.000
_cell.length_b   1.000
_cell.length_c   1.000
_cell.angle_alpha   90.00
_cell.angle_beta   90.00
_cell.angle_gamma   90.00
#
_symmetry.space_group_name_H-M   'P 1'
#
loop_
_entity.id
_entity.type
_entity.pdbx_description
1 polymer ?
#
loop_
_entity_poly.entity_id
_entity_poly.type
_entity_poly.pdbx_seq_one_letter_code
_entity_poly.pdbx_strand_id
1 'polypeptide(L)'
;MRRYQDDVQASIDGLLILAPIWFGERQHDDVVNKRAGRIALARELRVPVQYLLPERGIGQKFHSKQDPAKLFERRIVMAWLDLAWKSIGRIDMTKMTEAVTDIYGTAPEIGAAWVLPPDRVLAVGVVRTNRTMRRANQASVVPYAIELDLQSGVCSAQFARGRAPRFDITPVLPLARALAELASSGPVQLADGSSGRRVQLQERCQRFFHTVISDFCQAAKRPLVLIDALTCREVWPWVADARLDPTNVVIGDHLHAEADWGDDVRIVRIRTESSPKVLYVGRLIGHCAETGEEVDYEAPKWAEAQLLKLDDGQSDVYLSFGSLMRKLTRGVSCYRRIDGLAVTGKPRRIVRSTLEPFTRAWSTPNGVELTVVRTARGEQADQLAQFVEWLRTVFIHFGDWSTRPAPLHFERALRDYIADYDLDEEEDDARIGEADDEDEEDDGLAE
;
A
#
# COMPACT_ATOMS: atom_id res chain seq x y z
N MET A 1 23.36 21.25 0.48
CA MET A 1 23.29 20.07 -0.40
C MET A 1 24.12 20.27 -1.66
N ARG A 2 23.84 21.27 -2.52
CA ARG A 2 24.70 21.59 -3.69
C ARG A 2 26.19 21.68 -3.33
N ARG A 3 26.52 22.50 -2.32
CA ARG A 3 27.89 22.57 -1.75
C ARG A 3 28.49 21.21 -1.37
N TYR A 4 27.70 20.29 -0.83
CA TYR A 4 28.17 18.96 -0.42
C TYR A 4 28.31 18.00 -1.62
N GLN A 5 27.47 18.13 -2.65
CA GLN A 5 27.59 17.38 -3.90
C GLN A 5 28.82 17.84 -4.69
N ASP A 6 29.09 19.15 -4.68
CA ASP A 6 30.28 19.74 -5.28
C ASP A 6 31.56 19.26 -4.56
N ASP A 7 31.51 19.12 -3.23
CA ASP A 7 32.62 18.65 -2.40
C ASP A 7 32.89 17.12 -2.55
N VAL A 8 31.84 16.30 -2.74
CA VAL A 8 31.93 14.83 -2.73
C VAL A 8 31.90 14.22 -4.15
N GLN A 9 31.65 15.03 -5.20
CA GLN A 9 31.48 14.58 -6.60
C GLN A 9 30.51 13.40 -6.77
N ALA A 10 29.50 13.28 -5.89
CA ALA A 10 28.52 12.21 -5.92
C ALA A 10 27.09 12.75 -5.89
N SER A 11 26.20 12.12 -6.66
CA SER A 11 24.76 12.37 -6.55
C SER A 11 24.24 11.88 -5.20
N ILE A 12 23.27 12.60 -4.64
CA ILE A 12 22.59 12.18 -3.43
C ILE A 12 21.25 11.61 -3.86
N ASP A 13 21.03 10.32 -3.61
CA ASP A 13 19.84 9.60 -4.08
C ASP A 13 18.73 9.52 -3.03
N GLY A 14 18.99 9.99 -1.80
CA GLY A 14 18.02 10.01 -0.72
C GLY A 14 18.55 10.69 0.55
N LEU A 15 17.64 11.05 1.45
CA LEU A 15 17.97 11.70 2.72
C LEU A 15 17.43 10.89 3.89
N LEU A 16 18.32 10.57 4.82
CA LEU A 16 17.96 9.99 6.12
C LEU A 16 18.03 11.07 7.19
N ILE A 17 16.94 11.27 7.91
CA ILE A 17 16.81 12.36 8.89
C ILE A 17 16.55 11.78 10.27
N LEU A 18 17.45 12.06 11.21
CA LEU A 18 17.25 11.78 12.62
C LEU A 18 16.36 12.87 13.23
N ALA A 19 15.15 12.49 13.65
CA ALA A 19 14.20 13.43 14.25
C ALA A 19 13.56 12.83 15.52
N PRO A 20 13.67 13.50 16.68
CA PRO A 20 13.04 13.05 17.92
C PRO A 20 11.51 13.07 17.83
N ILE A 21 10.83 12.55 18.86
CA ILE A 21 9.36 12.63 19.01
C ILE A 21 8.97 13.86 19.83
N TRP A 22 9.93 14.50 20.51
CA TRP A 22 9.69 15.59 21.43
C TRP A 22 10.52 16.80 21.01
N PHE A 23 9.93 17.98 21.14
CA PHE A 23 10.62 19.27 21.14
C PHE A 23 10.78 19.74 22.60
N GLY A 24 12.00 20.11 22.98
CA GLY A 24 12.32 20.41 24.38
C GLY A 24 12.04 19.22 25.32
N GLU A 25 11.76 19.51 26.59
CA GLU A 25 11.56 18.46 27.60
C GLU A 25 10.15 17.88 27.66
N ARG A 26 9.12 18.55 27.10
CA ARG A 26 7.70 18.21 27.38
C ARG A 26 6.70 18.34 26.23
N GLN A 27 7.10 18.76 25.03
CA GLN A 27 6.15 18.94 23.93
C GLN A 27 6.29 17.83 22.89
N HIS A 28 5.20 17.08 22.68
CA HIS A 28 5.17 16.01 21.70
C HIS A 28 5.05 16.61 20.28
N ASP A 29 5.86 16.12 19.36
CA ASP A 29 5.83 16.48 17.94
C ASP A 29 4.49 16.07 17.30
N ASP A 30 3.91 16.98 16.51
CA ASP A 30 2.66 16.69 15.80
C ASP A 30 2.86 15.47 14.89
N VAL A 31 1.79 14.69 14.71
CA VAL A 31 1.76 13.57 13.78
C VAL A 31 1.97 14.04 12.34
N VAL A 32 1.61 15.29 12.06
CA VAL A 32 1.67 15.90 10.72
C VAL A 32 3.07 16.36 10.34
N ASN A 33 3.86 16.86 11.29
CA ASN A 33 5.14 17.53 11.03
C ASN A 33 6.15 16.68 10.25
N LYS A 34 6.29 15.40 10.57
CA LYS A 34 7.24 14.51 9.86
C LYS A 34 6.82 14.26 8.41
N ARG A 35 5.51 14.19 8.16
CA ARG A 35 4.98 14.05 6.80
C ARG A 35 5.13 15.36 6.03
N ALA A 36 4.84 16.50 6.67
CA ALA A 36 4.98 17.81 6.07
C ALA A 36 6.46 18.10 5.74
N GLY A 37 7.36 17.82 6.68
CA GLY A 37 8.80 17.92 6.50
C GLY A 37 9.32 16.99 5.41
N ARG A 38 8.82 15.75 5.32
CA ARG A 38 9.15 14.84 4.20
C ARG A 38 8.79 15.46 2.86
N ILE A 39 7.57 15.95 2.74
CA ILE A 39 7.05 16.55 1.49
C ILE A 39 7.84 17.82 1.15
N ALA A 40 8.05 18.71 2.13
CA ALA A 40 8.84 19.92 1.94
C ALA A 40 10.27 19.61 1.47
N LEU A 41 10.97 18.71 2.16
CA LEU A 41 12.34 18.35 1.80
C LEU A 41 12.41 17.62 0.46
N ALA A 42 11.47 16.72 0.17
CA ALA A 42 11.41 16.04 -1.11
C ALA A 42 11.11 17.00 -2.27
N ARG A 43 10.26 18.01 -2.04
CA ARG A 43 9.96 19.08 -2.98
C ARG A 43 11.20 19.94 -3.27
N GLU A 44 11.85 20.45 -2.24
CA GLU A 44 13.01 21.36 -2.38
C GLU A 44 14.25 20.65 -2.92
N LEU A 45 14.52 19.42 -2.45
CA LEU A 45 15.76 18.71 -2.73
C LEU A 45 15.62 17.66 -3.84
N ARG A 46 14.39 17.41 -4.30
CA ARG A 46 14.06 16.46 -5.39
C ARG A 46 14.58 15.05 -5.17
N VAL A 47 14.63 14.62 -3.91
CA VAL A 47 15.07 13.28 -3.48
C VAL A 47 14.11 12.67 -2.46
N PRO A 48 13.99 11.34 -2.40
CA PRO A 48 13.26 10.66 -1.34
C PRO A 48 13.82 10.95 0.06
N VAL A 49 12.92 11.05 1.04
CA VAL A 49 13.25 11.39 2.42
C VAL A 49 12.67 10.36 3.41
N GLN A 50 13.55 9.87 4.28
CA GLN A 50 13.21 8.90 5.31
C GLN A 50 13.55 9.45 6.70
N TYR A 51 12.55 9.47 7.59
CA TYR A 51 12.73 9.87 8.98
C TYR A 51 13.01 8.68 9.87
N LEU A 52 13.94 8.86 10.79
CA LEU A 52 14.39 7.86 11.74
C LEU A 52 14.39 8.44 13.16
N LEU A 53 13.97 7.64 14.13
CA LEU A 53 14.09 7.98 15.54
C LEU A 53 15.53 7.80 16.01
N PRO A 54 16.09 8.75 16.78
CA PRO A 54 17.43 8.63 17.33
C PRO A 54 17.56 7.38 18.24
N GLU A 55 18.79 6.98 18.53
CA GLU A 55 19.08 5.87 19.45
C GLU A 55 18.49 6.12 20.83
N ARG A 56 18.68 7.35 21.34
CA ARG A 56 18.15 7.83 22.61
C ARG A 56 17.33 9.09 22.35
N GLY A 57 16.05 9.06 22.71
CA GLY A 57 15.17 10.23 22.63
C GLY A 57 14.90 10.83 24.00
N ILE A 58 14.78 12.16 24.07
CA ILE A 58 14.23 12.85 25.25
C ILE A 58 12.83 12.26 25.54
N GLY A 59 12.58 11.84 26.79
CA GLY A 59 11.29 11.29 27.22
C GLY A 59 10.96 9.87 26.76
N GLN A 60 11.84 9.17 26.03
CA GLN A 60 11.58 7.79 25.59
C GLN A 60 11.90 6.76 26.69
N LYS A 61 10.85 6.24 27.35
CA LYS A 61 10.96 5.02 28.15
C LYS A 61 10.92 3.80 27.23
N PHE A 62 12.08 3.24 26.91
CA PHE A 62 12.15 1.94 26.22
C PHE A 62 11.73 0.84 27.20
N HIS A 63 10.49 0.38 27.12
CA HIS A 63 9.99 -0.77 27.90
C HIS A 63 10.36 -2.13 27.29
N SER A 64 11.25 -2.15 26.30
CA SER A 64 11.65 -3.37 25.59
C SER A 64 12.82 -4.05 26.32
N LYS A 65 12.77 -5.39 26.44
CA LYS A 65 13.92 -6.21 26.89
C LYS A 65 15.09 -6.19 25.90
N GLN A 66 14.96 -5.55 24.75
CA GLN A 66 15.99 -5.48 23.70
C GLN A 66 16.86 -4.25 23.87
N ASP A 67 18.16 -4.43 23.57
CA ASP A 67 19.18 -3.40 23.56
C ASP A 67 18.81 -2.23 22.62
N PRO A 68 18.68 -0.98 23.14
CA PRO A 68 18.36 0.20 22.34
C PRO A 68 19.29 0.42 21.14
N ALA A 69 20.59 0.10 21.27
CA ALA A 69 21.55 0.25 20.20
C ALA A 69 21.24 -0.70 19.04
N LYS A 70 20.98 -1.99 19.33
CA LYS A 70 20.57 -2.98 18.32
C LYS A 70 19.23 -2.63 17.67
N LEU A 71 18.30 -2.07 18.44
CA LEU A 71 17.04 -1.58 17.90
C LEU A 71 17.26 -0.41 16.94
N PHE A 72 18.15 0.51 17.27
CA PHE A 72 18.50 1.65 16.42
C PHE A 72 19.22 1.21 15.14
N GLU A 73 20.21 0.33 15.25
CA GLU A 73 20.93 -0.27 14.12
C GLU A 73 19.96 -0.91 13.12
N ARG A 74 19.02 -1.74 13.61
CA ARG A 74 17.96 -2.31 12.77
C ARG A 74 17.14 -1.23 12.07
N ARG A 75 16.76 -0.16 12.77
CA ARG A 75 15.99 0.93 12.15
C ARG A 75 16.81 1.68 11.08
N ILE A 76 18.10 1.90 11.30
CA ILE A 76 19.00 2.50 10.29
C ILE A 76 19.03 1.62 9.05
N VAL A 77 19.31 0.33 9.21
CA VAL A 77 19.40 -0.62 8.08
C VAL A 77 18.09 -0.64 7.31
N MET A 78 16.94 -0.74 7.99
CA MET A 78 15.63 -0.74 7.32
C MET A 78 15.34 0.60 6.63
N ALA A 79 15.71 1.73 7.24
CA ALA A 79 15.51 3.05 6.64
C ALA A 79 16.41 3.26 5.40
N TRP A 80 17.64 2.74 5.44
CA TRP A 80 18.54 2.72 4.30
C TRP A 80 18.00 1.83 3.18
N LEU A 81 17.51 0.63 3.49
CA LEU A 81 16.88 -0.28 2.51
C LEU A 81 15.62 0.36 1.88
N ASP A 82 14.83 1.09 2.66
CA ASP A 82 13.67 1.84 2.16
C ASP A 82 14.10 2.90 1.13
N LEU A 83 15.18 3.64 1.39
CA LEU A 83 15.71 4.61 0.43
C LEU A 83 16.33 3.92 -0.79
N ALA A 84 17.23 2.95 -0.59
CA ALA A 84 17.99 2.31 -1.65
C ALA A 84 17.13 1.46 -2.60
N TRP A 85 16.06 0.83 -2.10
CA TRP A 85 15.30 -0.14 -2.89
C TRP A 85 13.83 0.21 -3.05
N LYS A 86 13.15 0.62 -1.98
CA LYS A 86 11.71 0.90 -2.04
C LYS A 86 11.41 2.20 -2.77
N SER A 87 12.20 3.25 -2.55
CA SER A 87 11.98 4.55 -3.22
C SER A 87 12.32 4.51 -4.72
N ILE A 88 13.23 3.61 -5.12
CA ILE A 88 13.61 3.35 -6.52
C ILE A 88 12.66 2.33 -7.16
N GLY A 89 11.93 1.55 -6.36
CA GLY A 89 11.01 0.54 -6.85
C GLY A 89 11.72 -0.67 -7.44
N ARG A 90 12.85 -1.06 -6.83
CA ARG A 90 13.68 -2.16 -7.34
C ARG A 90 13.25 -3.51 -6.76
N ILE A 91 13.25 -4.53 -7.61
CA ILE A 91 13.00 -5.92 -7.26
C ILE A 91 14.27 -6.78 -7.39
N ASP A 92 14.22 -7.96 -6.78
CA ASP A 92 15.29 -8.96 -6.82
C ASP A 92 15.27 -9.69 -8.16
N MET A 93 16.23 -9.33 -9.02
CA MET A 93 16.33 -9.86 -10.38
C MET A 93 16.75 -11.32 -10.43
N THR A 94 17.48 -11.80 -9.43
CA THR A 94 17.89 -13.21 -9.36
C THR A 94 16.65 -14.05 -9.14
N LYS A 95 15.85 -13.72 -8.12
CA LYS A 95 14.58 -14.40 -7.87
C LYS A 95 13.62 -14.28 -9.05
N MET A 96 13.58 -13.13 -9.73
CA MET A 96 12.77 -12.92 -10.94
C MET A 96 13.12 -13.89 -12.05
N THR A 97 14.40 -14.02 -12.34
CA THR A 97 14.85 -14.90 -13.41
C THR A 97 14.54 -16.37 -13.08
N GLU A 98 14.76 -16.79 -11.83
CA GLU A 98 14.43 -18.13 -11.35
C GLU A 98 12.93 -18.42 -11.52
N ALA A 99 12.06 -17.55 -11.02
CA ALA A 99 10.62 -17.79 -11.07
C ALA A 99 10.02 -17.73 -12.48
N VAL A 100 10.51 -16.81 -13.33
CA VAL A 100 10.09 -16.78 -14.73
C VAL A 100 10.47 -18.08 -15.42
N THR A 101 11.66 -18.62 -15.13
CA THR A 101 12.11 -19.90 -15.67
C THR A 101 11.25 -21.06 -15.15
N ASP A 102 10.90 -21.05 -13.87
CA ASP A 102 10.08 -22.10 -13.25
C ASP A 102 8.64 -22.13 -13.80
N ILE A 103 8.03 -20.95 -14.02
CA ILE A 103 6.62 -20.83 -14.42
C ILE A 103 6.43 -20.97 -15.93
N TYR A 104 7.30 -20.34 -16.73
CA TYR A 104 7.18 -20.30 -18.19
C TYR A 104 8.11 -21.29 -18.90
N GLY A 105 8.98 -21.97 -18.16
CA GLY A 105 9.84 -23.05 -18.65
C GLY A 105 10.91 -22.61 -19.65
N THR A 106 11.64 -23.61 -20.16
CA THR A 106 12.36 -23.54 -21.45
C THR A 106 11.43 -23.93 -22.60
N ALA A 107 11.77 -23.51 -23.83
CA ALA A 107 10.91 -23.65 -25.02
C ALA A 107 10.21 -25.03 -25.13
N PRO A 108 8.93 -25.07 -25.50
CA PRO A 108 8.13 -26.29 -25.46
C PRO A 108 8.64 -27.39 -26.40
N GLU A 109 8.24 -28.63 -26.14
CA GLU A 109 8.38 -29.74 -27.07
C GLU A 109 7.75 -29.39 -28.44
N ILE A 110 8.29 -29.99 -29.50
CA ILE A 110 7.91 -29.71 -30.89
C ILE A 110 6.38 -29.83 -31.06
N GLY A 111 5.71 -28.70 -31.29
CA GLY A 111 4.27 -28.63 -31.58
C GLY A 111 3.41 -27.86 -30.57
N ALA A 112 3.93 -27.50 -29.39
CA ALA A 112 3.22 -26.63 -28.46
C ALA A 112 3.55 -25.14 -28.70
N ALA A 113 2.54 -24.27 -28.56
CA ALA A 113 2.71 -22.83 -28.68
C ALA A 113 3.57 -22.32 -27.51
N TRP A 114 4.68 -21.66 -27.81
CA TRP A 114 5.57 -21.12 -26.78
C TRP A 114 4.94 -19.86 -26.17
N VAL A 115 4.49 -19.96 -24.93
CA VAL A 115 3.99 -18.82 -24.15
C VAL A 115 5.18 -18.12 -23.51
N LEU A 116 5.42 -16.87 -23.92
CA LEU A 116 6.46 -16.04 -23.35
C LEU A 116 5.94 -15.30 -22.10
N PRO A 117 6.78 -15.09 -21.07
CA PRO A 117 6.41 -14.32 -19.89
C PRO A 117 6.09 -12.87 -20.27
N PRO A 118 5.34 -12.14 -19.42
CA PRO A 118 5.20 -10.69 -19.56
C PRO A 118 6.58 -10.03 -19.70
N ASP A 119 6.67 -8.92 -20.43
CA ASP A 119 7.88 -8.09 -20.47
C ASP A 119 7.78 -6.88 -19.53
N ARG A 120 6.57 -6.37 -19.32
CA ARG A 120 6.29 -5.27 -18.41
C ARG A 120 4.98 -5.52 -17.65
N VAL A 121 4.90 -4.99 -16.44
CA VAL A 121 3.73 -5.12 -15.55
C VAL A 121 3.27 -3.74 -15.13
N LEU A 122 2.05 -3.35 -15.50
CA LEU A 122 1.41 -2.11 -15.07
C LEU A 122 0.45 -2.39 -13.93
N ALA A 123 0.59 -1.68 -12.81
CA ALA A 123 -0.39 -1.67 -11.74
C ALA A 123 -1.12 -0.34 -11.66
N VAL A 124 -2.45 -0.37 -11.73
CA VAL A 124 -3.30 0.81 -11.63
C VAL A 124 -4.12 0.79 -10.34
N GLY A 125 -4.34 1.98 -9.78
CA GLY A 125 -5.09 2.15 -8.55
C GLY A 125 -5.42 3.60 -8.25
N VAL A 126 -6.05 3.83 -7.10
CA VAL A 126 -6.32 5.18 -6.57
C VAL A 126 -5.82 5.29 -5.14
N VAL A 127 -4.92 6.24 -4.88
CA VAL A 127 -4.60 6.64 -3.51
C VAL A 127 -5.57 7.71 -3.05
N ARG A 128 -6.18 7.48 -1.89
CA ARG A 128 -7.00 8.47 -1.20
C ARG A 128 -6.39 8.78 0.15
N THR A 129 -6.39 10.05 0.51
CA THR A 129 -5.85 10.51 1.77
C THR A 129 -6.88 11.34 2.53
N ASN A 130 -7.63 10.66 3.40
CA ASN A 130 -8.28 11.29 4.54
C ASN A 130 -8.38 10.25 5.66
N ARG A 131 -7.49 10.35 6.66
CA ARG A 131 -7.45 9.42 7.81
C ARG A 131 -8.02 10.02 9.09
N THR A 132 -8.23 11.32 9.11
CA THR A 132 -8.80 12.04 10.24
C THR A 132 -10.27 12.27 9.93
N MET A 133 -11.17 11.68 10.72
CA MET A 133 -12.61 11.97 10.66
C MET A 133 -12.98 13.44 10.99
N ARG A 134 -12.01 14.37 10.97
CA ARG A 134 -12.19 15.81 11.14
C ARG A 134 -12.34 16.43 9.74
N ARG A 135 -13.50 17.02 9.51
CA ARG A 135 -14.05 17.49 8.22
C ARG A 135 -13.33 18.67 7.55
N ALA A 136 -12.14 19.08 8.00
CA ALA A 136 -11.54 20.32 7.53
C ALA A 136 -10.93 20.23 6.11
N ASN A 137 -10.32 19.09 5.72
CA ASN A 137 -9.59 19.02 4.45
C ASN A 137 -10.30 18.13 3.43
N GLN A 138 -10.41 18.60 2.19
CA GLN A 138 -10.84 17.75 1.08
C GLN A 138 -9.79 16.66 0.84
N ALA A 139 -10.24 15.40 0.77
CA ALA A 139 -9.35 14.27 0.53
C ALA A 139 -8.69 14.37 -0.84
N SER A 140 -7.35 14.31 -0.90
CA SER A 140 -6.66 14.13 -2.19
C SER A 140 -7.03 12.77 -2.77
N VAL A 141 -7.34 12.75 -4.07
CA VAL A 141 -7.64 11.52 -4.81
C VAL A 141 -6.70 11.44 -6.00
N VAL A 142 -5.69 10.58 -5.89
CA VAL A 142 -4.61 10.43 -6.87
C VAL A 142 -4.74 9.08 -7.56
N PRO A 143 -5.33 8.99 -8.76
CA PRO A 143 -5.17 7.82 -9.59
C PRO A 143 -3.71 7.72 -10.05
N TYR A 144 -3.17 6.51 -10.00
CA TYR A 144 -1.78 6.23 -10.30
C TYR A 144 -1.65 4.99 -11.18
N ALA A 145 -0.51 4.91 -11.85
CA ALA A 145 -0.02 3.76 -12.55
C ALA A 145 1.44 3.53 -12.17
N ILE A 146 1.79 2.36 -11.67
CA ILE A 146 3.16 1.95 -11.38
C ILE A 146 3.51 0.81 -12.33
N GLU A 147 4.51 1.04 -13.15
CA GLU A 147 5.00 0.10 -14.13
C GLU A 147 6.29 -0.55 -13.64
N LEU A 148 6.40 -1.87 -13.75
CA LEU A 148 7.63 -2.64 -13.54
C LEU A 148 8.11 -3.17 -14.89
N ASP A 149 9.34 -2.81 -15.25
CA ASP A 149 10.06 -3.44 -16.35
C ASP A 149 10.77 -4.70 -15.82
N LEU A 150 10.44 -5.85 -16.40
CA LEU A 150 10.98 -7.14 -15.98
C LEU A 150 12.40 -7.38 -16.47
N GLN A 151 12.90 -6.59 -17.42
CA GLN A 151 14.30 -6.66 -17.84
C GLN A 151 15.22 -5.91 -16.89
N SER A 152 14.84 -4.70 -16.47
CA SER A 152 15.65 -3.88 -15.56
C SER A 152 15.37 -4.14 -14.07
N GLY A 153 14.18 -4.65 -13.74
CA GLY A 153 13.74 -4.87 -12.35
C GLY A 153 13.45 -3.58 -11.60
N VAL A 154 13.15 -2.49 -12.31
CA VAL A 154 12.92 -1.16 -11.72
C VAL A 154 11.51 -0.69 -12.06
N CYS A 155 10.88 -0.03 -11.08
CA CYS A 155 9.59 0.57 -11.29
C CYS A 155 9.66 2.03 -11.73
N SER A 156 8.76 2.41 -12.61
CA SER A 156 8.42 3.79 -12.96
C SER A 156 6.97 4.06 -12.58
N ALA A 157 6.59 5.33 -12.44
CA ALA A 157 5.25 5.71 -12.08
C ALA A 157 4.73 6.91 -12.88
N GLN A 158 3.41 6.92 -13.06
CA GLN A 158 2.62 8.01 -13.61
C GLN A 158 1.44 8.26 -12.66
N PHE A 159 1.00 9.50 -12.54
CA PHE A 159 -0.16 9.85 -11.75
C PHE A 159 -0.85 11.09 -12.31
N ALA A 160 -2.12 11.28 -11.95
CA ALA A 160 -2.82 12.52 -12.24
C ALA A 160 -2.41 13.62 -11.25
N ARG A 161 -2.22 14.83 -11.76
CA ARG A 161 -1.94 16.02 -10.96
C ARG A 161 -2.82 17.19 -11.36
N GLY A 162 -2.96 18.15 -10.44
CA GLY A 162 -3.77 19.35 -10.63
C GLY A 162 -5.10 19.31 -9.87
N ARG A 163 -5.89 20.36 -10.10
CA ARG A 163 -7.20 20.56 -9.48
C ARG A 163 -8.26 20.78 -10.56
N ALA A 164 -9.40 20.15 -10.36
CA ALA A 164 -10.61 20.28 -11.15
C ALA A 164 -10.87 21.74 -11.59
N PRO A 165 -11.29 21.97 -12.85
CA PRO A 165 -11.67 20.97 -13.85
C PRO A 165 -10.50 20.43 -14.68
N ARG A 166 -9.28 20.95 -14.49
CA ARG A 166 -8.10 20.57 -15.27
C ARG A 166 -7.22 19.62 -14.47
N PHE A 167 -6.80 18.54 -15.11
CA PHE A 167 -5.75 17.69 -14.57
C PHE A 167 -4.86 17.24 -15.71
N ASP A 168 -3.59 17.07 -15.40
CA ASP A 168 -2.60 16.53 -16.31
C ASP A 168 -2.16 15.15 -15.84
N ILE A 169 -1.73 14.32 -16.78
CA ILE A 169 -1.06 13.05 -16.50
C ILE A 169 0.43 13.31 -16.58
N THR A 170 1.17 12.98 -15.52
CA THR A 170 2.64 13.07 -15.58
C THR A 170 3.19 12.08 -16.60
N PRO A 171 4.32 12.37 -17.26
CA PRO A 171 5.02 11.35 -18.06
C PRO A 171 5.44 10.16 -17.19
N VAL A 172 5.85 9.06 -17.82
CA VAL A 172 6.50 7.93 -17.13
C VAL A 172 7.79 8.42 -16.48
N LEU A 173 7.83 8.43 -15.14
CA LEU A 173 8.98 8.87 -14.37
C LEU A 173 9.56 7.71 -13.56
N PRO A 174 10.90 7.60 -13.41
CA PRO A 174 11.49 6.72 -12.41
C PRO A 174 10.85 6.95 -11.03
N LEU A 175 10.59 5.89 -10.26
CA LEU A 175 9.76 6.01 -9.04
C LEU A 175 10.24 7.09 -8.07
N ALA A 176 11.56 7.20 -7.83
CA ALA A 176 12.12 8.23 -6.96
C ALA A 176 11.80 9.66 -7.42
N ARG A 177 11.83 9.91 -8.74
CA ARG A 177 11.45 11.20 -9.33
C ARG A 177 9.94 11.41 -9.26
N ALA A 178 9.14 10.37 -9.47
CA ALA A 178 7.70 10.44 -9.32
C ALA A 178 7.29 10.84 -7.89
N LEU A 179 7.98 10.33 -6.86
CA LEU A 179 7.74 10.71 -5.45
C LEU A 179 8.02 12.19 -5.20
N ALA A 180 9.14 12.71 -5.71
CA ALA A 180 9.49 14.11 -5.61
C ALA A 180 8.53 15.02 -6.39
N GLU A 181 8.08 14.57 -7.56
CA GLU A 181 7.10 15.30 -8.38
C GLU A 181 5.73 15.31 -7.71
N LEU A 182 5.31 14.21 -7.08
CA LEU A 182 4.07 14.13 -6.32
C LEU A 182 4.08 15.08 -5.12
N ALA A 183 5.20 15.13 -4.37
CA ALA A 183 5.38 16.09 -3.29
C ALA A 183 5.32 17.56 -3.75
N SER A 184 5.69 17.81 -5.02
CA SER A 184 5.66 19.13 -5.64
C SER A 184 4.31 19.50 -6.26
N SER A 185 3.41 18.53 -6.45
CA SER A 185 2.15 18.70 -7.19
C SER A 185 1.03 19.32 -6.35
N GLY A 186 1.21 19.44 -5.03
CA GLY A 186 0.17 19.88 -4.10
C GLY A 186 -1.01 18.89 -4.00
N PRO A 187 -2.11 19.29 -3.34
CA PRO A 187 -3.32 18.47 -3.25
C PRO A 187 -3.93 18.20 -4.63
N VAL A 188 -4.23 16.93 -4.90
CA VAL A 188 -4.87 16.49 -6.16
C VAL A 188 -6.37 16.36 -5.95
N GLN A 189 -7.13 17.24 -6.59
CA GLN A 189 -8.59 17.28 -6.49
C GLN A 189 -9.19 17.04 -7.87
N LEU A 190 -9.65 15.82 -8.14
CA LEU A 190 -10.23 15.46 -9.43
C LEU A 190 -11.74 15.72 -9.52
N ALA A 191 -12.38 16.34 -8.53
CA ALA A 191 -13.77 16.72 -8.60
C ALA A 191 -13.95 18.12 -8.00
N ASP A 192 -14.79 18.95 -8.63
CA ASP A 192 -15.15 20.28 -8.17
C ASP A 192 -16.59 20.28 -7.64
N GLY A 193 -16.88 21.20 -6.69
CA GLY A 193 -18.22 21.39 -6.15
C GLY A 193 -18.80 20.20 -5.37
N SER A 194 -20.03 20.39 -4.89
CA SER A 194 -20.81 19.37 -4.18
C SER A 194 -21.72 18.56 -5.12
N SER A 195 -22.24 19.18 -6.17
CA SER A 195 -23.11 18.54 -7.16
C SER A 195 -22.31 17.70 -8.15
N GLY A 196 -22.68 16.43 -8.34
CA GLY A 196 -22.07 15.58 -9.37
C GLY A 196 -20.64 15.11 -9.08
N ARG A 197 -20.09 15.38 -7.88
CA ARG A 197 -18.71 15.04 -7.48
C ARG A 197 -18.29 13.60 -7.82
N ARG A 198 -19.18 12.64 -7.58
CA ARG A 198 -18.93 11.21 -7.86
C ARG A 198 -18.77 10.94 -9.36
N VAL A 199 -19.61 11.55 -10.18
CA VAL A 199 -19.60 11.38 -11.65
C VAL A 199 -18.33 12.00 -12.22
N GLN A 200 -18.00 13.23 -11.83
CA GLN A 200 -16.75 13.87 -12.26
C GLN A 200 -15.51 13.05 -11.87
N LEU A 201 -15.50 12.50 -10.65
CA LEU A 201 -14.39 11.66 -10.19
C LEU A 201 -14.29 10.38 -11.01
N GLN A 202 -15.42 9.74 -11.29
CA GLN A 202 -15.49 8.55 -12.16
C GLN A 202 -14.97 8.86 -13.56
N GLU A 203 -15.46 9.90 -14.22
CA GLU A 203 -15.06 10.30 -15.57
C GLU A 203 -13.56 10.59 -15.64
N ARG A 204 -13.04 11.41 -14.72
CA ARG A 204 -11.63 11.85 -14.74
C ARG A 204 -10.67 10.74 -14.36
N CYS A 205 -11.00 9.89 -13.39
CA CYS A 205 -10.20 8.70 -13.08
C CYS A 205 -10.23 7.67 -14.22
N GLN A 206 -11.38 7.42 -14.85
CA GLN A 206 -11.47 6.50 -15.98
C GLN A 206 -10.73 7.05 -17.20
N ARG A 207 -10.78 8.36 -17.46
CA ARG A 207 -9.95 8.99 -18.50
C ARG A 207 -8.46 8.78 -18.24
N PHE A 208 -8.01 8.94 -17.00
CA PHE A 208 -6.64 8.62 -16.61
C PHE A 208 -6.31 7.15 -16.89
N PHE A 209 -7.11 6.21 -16.38
CA PHE A 209 -6.88 4.77 -16.54
C PHE A 209 -6.86 4.34 -18.00
N HIS A 210 -7.80 4.83 -18.81
CA HIS A 210 -7.87 4.52 -20.23
C HIS A 210 -6.61 4.97 -20.96
N THR A 211 -6.16 6.21 -20.70
CA THR A 211 -4.95 6.76 -21.31
C THR A 211 -3.72 5.94 -20.93
N VAL A 212 -3.48 5.73 -19.62
CA VAL A 212 -2.24 5.07 -19.17
C VAL A 212 -2.19 3.58 -19.52
N ILE A 213 -3.34 2.88 -19.52
CA ILE A 213 -3.38 1.47 -19.93
C ILE A 213 -3.15 1.35 -21.44
N SER A 214 -3.79 2.20 -22.24
CA SER A 214 -3.63 2.17 -23.70
C SER A 214 -2.20 2.48 -24.12
N ASP A 215 -1.60 3.54 -23.57
CA ASP A 215 -0.20 3.91 -23.83
C ASP A 215 0.76 2.79 -23.41
N PHE A 216 0.50 2.13 -22.27
CA PHE A 216 1.29 1.01 -21.78
C PHE A 216 1.19 -0.20 -22.72
N CYS A 217 -0.01 -0.58 -23.14
CA CYS A 217 -0.23 -1.72 -24.03
C CYS A 217 0.35 -1.50 -25.43
N GLN A 218 0.40 -0.25 -25.91
CA GLN A 218 1.09 0.09 -27.16
C GLN A 218 2.62 0.01 -27.05
N ALA A 219 3.18 0.32 -25.88
CA ALA A 219 4.62 0.33 -25.66
C ALA A 219 5.21 -1.04 -25.28
N ALA A 220 4.45 -1.88 -24.57
CA ALA A 220 4.88 -3.20 -24.11
C ALA A 220 4.59 -4.27 -25.16
N LYS A 221 5.49 -5.26 -25.28
CA LYS A 221 5.30 -6.37 -26.23
C LYS A 221 4.37 -7.45 -25.67
N ARG A 222 4.38 -7.64 -24.36
CA ARG A 222 3.63 -8.67 -23.63
C ARG A 222 3.09 -8.05 -22.32
N PRO A 223 2.11 -7.13 -22.43
CA PRO A 223 1.64 -6.35 -21.30
C PRO A 223 0.88 -7.21 -20.28
N LEU A 224 1.18 -7.00 -19.00
CA LEU A 224 0.34 -7.44 -17.88
C LEU A 224 -0.20 -6.23 -17.11
N VAL A 225 -1.53 -6.11 -17.02
CA VAL A 225 -2.22 -5.07 -16.26
C VAL A 225 -2.80 -5.66 -14.97
N LEU A 226 -2.37 -5.11 -13.84
CA LEU A 226 -2.84 -5.40 -12.50
C LEU A 226 -3.77 -4.28 -12.02
N ILE A 227 -5.00 -4.62 -11.67
CA ILE A 227 -6.00 -3.64 -11.24
C ILE A 227 -6.27 -3.79 -9.75
N ASP A 228 -5.99 -2.77 -8.93
CA ASP A 228 -6.38 -2.77 -7.50
C ASP A 228 -7.88 -2.50 -7.37
N ALA A 229 -8.68 -3.57 -7.38
CA ALA A 229 -10.13 -3.47 -7.31
C ALA A 229 -10.63 -2.80 -6.04
N LEU A 230 -9.89 -2.93 -4.93
CA LEU A 230 -10.27 -2.32 -3.66
C LEU A 230 -10.32 -0.79 -3.78
N THR A 231 -9.38 -0.20 -4.51
CA THR A 231 -9.30 1.26 -4.65
C THR A 231 -10.02 1.79 -5.89
N CYS A 232 -10.13 0.99 -6.95
CA CYS A 232 -10.74 1.38 -8.22
C CYS A 232 -12.27 1.24 -8.28
N ARG A 233 -12.89 0.30 -7.55
CA ARG A 233 -14.33 -0.04 -7.73
C ARG A 233 -15.31 1.13 -7.66
N GLU A 234 -14.99 2.17 -6.89
CA GLU A 234 -15.86 3.35 -6.76
C GLU A 234 -15.79 4.28 -7.99
N VAL A 235 -14.62 4.34 -8.63
CA VAL A 235 -14.34 5.23 -9.76
C VAL A 235 -14.40 4.53 -11.11
N TRP A 236 -14.31 3.19 -11.12
CA TRP A 236 -14.38 2.35 -12.31
C TRP A 236 -15.29 1.15 -12.03
N PRO A 237 -16.62 1.30 -12.18
CA PRO A 237 -17.59 0.29 -11.74
C PRO A 237 -17.45 -1.09 -12.41
N TRP A 238 -16.86 -1.18 -13.60
CA TRP A 238 -16.63 -2.44 -14.31
C TRP A 238 -15.77 -3.42 -13.49
N VAL A 239 -14.86 -2.96 -12.63
CA VAL A 239 -14.00 -3.85 -11.83
C VAL A 239 -14.75 -4.58 -10.70
N ALA A 240 -16.00 -4.21 -10.42
CA ALA A 240 -16.81 -4.83 -9.38
C ALA A 240 -17.26 -6.25 -9.76
N ASP A 241 -17.42 -7.14 -8.79
CA ASP A 241 -17.76 -8.56 -9.02
C ASP A 241 -18.97 -8.76 -9.94
N ALA A 242 -20.04 -7.98 -9.72
CA ALA A 242 -21.29 -8.10 -10.48
C ALA A 242 -21.23 -7.54 -11.92
N ARG A 243 -20.14 -6.87 -12.31
CA ARG A 243 -20.00 -6.19 -13.61
C ARG A 243 -18.75 -6.58 -14.37
N LEU A 244 -17.93 -7.46 -13.79
CA LEU A 244 -16.69 -7.90 -14.40
C LEU A 244 -17.04 -8.80 -15.59
N ASP A 245 -16.74 -8.32 -16.79
CA ASP A 245 -16.90 -9.06 -18.04
C ASP A 245 -15.57 -8.98 -18.80
N PRO A 246 -14.87 -10.13 -18.98
CA PRO A 246 -13.57 -10.16 -19.64
C PRO A 246 -13.64 -9.84 -21.15
N THR A 247 -14.82 -9.93 -21.75
CA THR A 247 -15.06 -9.70 -23.18
C THR A 247 -15.62 -8.32 -23.50
N ASN A 248 -15.84 -7.51 -22.48
CA ASN A 248 -16.36 -6.15 -22.62
C ASN A 248 -15.84 -5.27 -21.49
N VAL A 249 -14.60 -4.81 -21.63
CA VAL A 249 -14.01 -3.86 -20.69
C VAL A 249 -14.60 -2.48 -20.95
N VAL A 250 -15.42 -2.01 -20.00
CA VAL A 250 -16.07 -0.69 -20.06
C VAL A 250 -15.28 0.32 -19.25
N ILE A 251 -14.79 1.39 -19.88
CA ILE A 251 -14.02 2.44 -19.22
C ILE A 251 -14.36 3.82 -19.80
N GLY A 252 -14.99 4.67 -18.99
CA GLY A 252 -15.57 5.92 -19.47
C GLY A 252 -16.63 5.65 -20.54
N ASP A 253 -16.49 6.27 -21.70
CA ASP A 253 -17.38 6.07 -22.85
C ASP A 253 -16.91 4.95 -23.80
N HIS A 254 -15.81 4.27 -23.46
CA HIS A 254 -15.24 3.20 -24.27
C HIS A 254 -15.84 1.85 -23.87
N LEU A 255 -16.57 1.24 -24.79
CA LEU A 255 -16.99 -0.16 -24.74
C LEU A 255 -15.92 -1.01 -25.46
N HIS A 256 -15.70 -2.24 -25.01
CA HIS A 256 -14.67 -3.14 -25.57
C HIS A 256 -13.26 -2.52 -25.62
N ALA A 257 -12.87 -1.75 -24.59
CA ALA A 257 -11.57 -1.08 -24.57
C ALA A 257 -10.38 -2.06 -24.68
N GLU A 258 -10.58 -3.32 -24.30
CA GLU A 258 -9.58 -4.37 -24.43
C GLU A 258 -9.22 -4.73 -25.87
N ALA A 259 -10.07 -4.40 -26.84
CA ALA A 259 -9.78 -4.59 -28.26
C ALA A 259 -8.64 -3.67 -28.74
N ASP A 260 -8.54 -2.46 -28.16
CA ASP A 260 -7.49 -1.49 -28.50
C ASP A 260 -6.13 -1.84 -27.89
N TRP A 261 -6.08 -2.78 -26.95
CA TRP A 261 -4.87 -3.18 -26.22
C TRP A 261 -4.12 -4.36 -26.84
N GLY A 262 -4.67 -4.95 -27.91
CA GLY A 262 -4.11 -6.09 -28.61
C GLY A 262 -4.47 -7.46 -28.01
N ASP A 263 -4.11 -8.52 -28.71
CA ASP A 263 -4.54 -9.90 -28.37
C ASP A 263 -3.78 -10.51 -27.18
N ASP A 264 -2.55 -10.06 -26.95
CA ASP A 264 -1.64 -10.61 -25.93
C ASP A 264 -1.69 -9.90 -24.57
N VAL A 265 -2.65 -8.97 -24.39
CA VAL A 265 -2.83 -8.27 -23.11
C VAL A 265 -3.37 -9.21 -22.05
N ARG A 266 -2.69 -9.22 -20.91
CA ARG A 266 -3.08 -9.96 -19.71
C ARG A 266 -3.68 -9.01 -18.71
N ILE A 267 -4.82 -9.38 -18.12
CA ILE A 267 -5.51 -8.55 -17.14
C ILE A 267 -5.76 -9.39 -15.91
N VAL A 268 -5.26 -8.92 -14.77
CA VAL A 268 -5.51 -9.54 -13.47
C VAL A 268 -6.07 -8.49 -12.52
N ARG A 269 -7.26 -8.78 -12.00
CA ARG A 269 -7.89 -7.98 -10.97
C ARG A 269 -7.44 -8.49 -9.61
N ILE A 270 -7.00 -7.58 -8.75
CA ILE A 270 -6.47 -7.89 -7.42
C ILE A 270 -7.37 -7.30 -6.35
N ARG A 271 -7.73 -8.11 -5.37
CA ARG A 271 -8.51 -7.68 -4.21
C ARG A 271 -7.81 -8.09 -2.91
N THR A 272 -7.45 -7.09 -2.13
CA THR A 272 -6.94 -7.28 -0.77
C THR A 272 -8.07 -7.12 0.24
N GLU A 273 -8.06 -7.88 1.34
CA GLU A 273 -8.98 -7.74 2.48
C GLU A 273 -10.41 -8.30 2.29
N SER A 274 -10.69 -8.99 1.17
CA SER A 274 -12.01 -9.61 0.92
C SER A 274 -11.94 -11.13 0.71
N SER A 275 -10.76 -11.74 0.86
CA SER A 275 -10.58 -13.17 0.72
C SER A 275 -11.14 -13.92 1.94
N PRO A 276 -11.86 -15.04 1.74
CA PRO A 276 -12.28 -15.91 2.83
C PRO A 276 -11.06 -16.49 3.57
N LYS A 277 -11.26 -16.85 4.83
CA LYS A 277 -10.24 -17.54 5.61
C LYS A 277 -10.24 -19.02 5.24
N VAL A 278 -9.05 -19.55 4.94
CA VAL A 278 -8.86 -20.99 4.73
C VAL A 278 -8.23 -21.59 5.97
N LEU A 279 -8.90 -22.61 6.52
CA LEU A 279 -8.44 -23.40 7.65
C LEU A 279 -8.41 -24.87 7.23
N TYR A 280 -7.33 -25.54 7.59
CA TYR A 280 -7.18 -26.99 7.46
C TYR A 280 -7.51 -27.67 8.78
N VAL A 281 -8.02 -28.89 8.73
CA VAL A 281 -8.06 -29.73 9.92
C VAL A 281 -6.67 -30.33 10.10
N GLY A 282 -6.01 -30.00 11.20
CA GLY A 282 -4.72 -30.56 11.55
C GLY A 282 -4.81 -31.39 12.81
N ARG A 283 -4.08 -32.51 12.86
CA ARG A 283 -3.83 -33.22 14.11
C ARG A 283 -2.74 -32.51 14.91
N LEU A 284 -2.98 -32.37 16.20
CA LEU A 284 -2.04 -31.83 17.18
C LEU A 284 -1.94 -32.79 18.35
N ILE A 285 -0.72 -32.95 18.84
CA ILE A 285 -0.42 -33.68 20.06
C ILE A 285 -0.23 -32.63 21.14
N GLY A 286 -1.05 -32.68 22.18
CA GLY A 286 -0.94 -31.83 23.37
C GLY A 286 -0.85 -32.65 24.64
N HIS A 287 -0.54 -32.00 25.75
CA HIS A 287 -0.61 -32.62 27.07
C HIS A 287 -1.78 -32.06 27.84
N CYS A 288 -2.56 -32.94 28.47
CA CYS A 288 -3.62 -32.53 29.39
C CYS A 288 -2.98 -31.81 30.59
N ALA A 289 -3.43 -30.58 30.89
CA ALA A 289 -2.86 -29.78 31.96
C ALA A 289 -3.11 -30.39 33.36
N GLU A 290 -4.14 -31.23 33.51
CA GLU A 290 -4.53 -31.84 34.78
C GLU A 290 -3.92 -33.22 34.98
N THR A 291 -3.83 -34.04 33.94
CA THR A 291 -3.35 -35.44 34.02
C THR A 291 -1.94 -35.65 33.49
N GLY A 292 -1.39 -34.70 32.71
CA GLY A 292 -0.09 -34.81 32.04
C GLY A 292 -0.08 -35.79 30.85
N GLU A 293 -1.19 -36.48 30.60
CA GLU A 293 -1.31 -37.45 29.52
C GLU A 293 -1.27 -36.78 28.15
N GLU A 294 -0.66 -37.48 27.20
CA GLU A 294 -0.61 -37.06 25.80
C GLU A 294 -1.97 -37.30 25.14
N VAL A 295 -2.51 -36.25 24.51
CA VAL A 295 -3.81 -36.26 23.84
C VAL A 295 -3.60 -35.87 22.39
N ASP A 296 -4.00 -36.76 21.48
CA ASP A 296 -4.15 -36.47 20.05
C ASP A 296 -5.54 -35.88 19.81
N TYR A 297 -5.61 -34.68 19.25
CA TYR A 297 -6.87 -34.02 18.92
C TYR A 297 -6.77 -33.25 17.60
N GLU A 298 -7.92 -33.10 16.96
CA GLU A 298 -8.07 -32.29 15.76
C GLU A 298 -8.26 -30.81 16.13
N ALA A 299 -7.49 -29.95 15.48
CA ALA A 299 -7.59 -28.51 15.64
C ALA A 299 -7.45 -27.80 14.29
N PRO A 300 -8.09 -26.64 14.12
CA PRO A 300 -7.91 -25.84 12.91
C PRO A 300 -6.46 -25.34 12.81
N LYS A 301 -5.80 -25.65 11.69
CA LYS A 301 -4.51 -25.09 11.27
C LYS A 301 -4.74 -24.06 10.17
N TRP A 302 -3.95 -22.98 10.18
CA TRP A 302 -4.01 -21.99 9.11
C TRP A 302 -3.36 -22.53 7.83
N ALA A 303 -3.77 -21.98 6.70
CA ALA A 303 -3.06 -22.15 5.44
C ALA A 303 -1.63 -21.59 5.53
N GLU A 304 -0.65 -22.39 5.11
CA GLU A 304 0.72 -21.93 4.88
C GLU A 304 0.81 -21.09 3.58
N ALA A 305 2.02 -20.76 3.11
CA ALA A 305 2.16 -20.09 1.81
C ALA A 305 1.64 -20.99 0.69
N GLN A 306 0.55 -20.59 0.03
CA GLN A 306 -0.07 -21.38 -1.03
C GLN A 306 -1.00 -20.55 -1.91
N LEU A 307 -1.10 -20.95 -3.16
CA LEU A 307 -2.11 -20.51 -4.11
C LEU A 307 -3.22 -21.55 -4.21
N LEU A 308 -4.45 -21.14 -3.98
CA LEU A 308 -5.62 -22.00 -4.14
C LEU A 308 -6.47 -21.49 -5.29
N LYS A 309 -6.80 -22.34 -6.26
CA LYS A 309 -7.82 -22.02 -7.27
C LYS A 309 -9.20 -22.27 -6.69
N LEU A 310 -10.13 -21.34 -6.87
CA LEU A 310 -11.54 -21.58 -6.62
C LEU A 310 -12.14 -22.32 -7.80
N ASP A 311 -12.71 -23.48 -7.54
CA ASP A 311 -13.39 -24.28 -8.55
C ASP A 311 -14.90 -23.96 -8.52
N ASP A 312 -15.30 -22.99 -9.33
CA ASP A 312 -16.71 -22.65 -9.58
C ASP A 312 -17.16 -23.01 -11.02
N GLY A 313 -16.26 -23.64 -11.79
CA GLY A 313 -16.47 -24.06 -13.18
C GLY A 313 -16.54 -22.94 -14.22
N GLN A 314 -16.42 -21.65 -13.85
CA GLN A 314 -16.58 -20.53 -14.78
C GLN A 314 -15.54 -19.41 -14.63
N SER A 315 -14.94 -19.24 -13.46
CA SER A 315 -14.09 -18.10 -13.14
C SER A 315 -12.66 -18.54 -12.80
N ASP A 316 -11.66 -17.89 -13.38
CA ASP A 316 -10.27 -18.08 -12.99
C ASP A 316 -9.92 -17.21 -11.77
N VAL A 317 -10.45 -17.61 -10.60
CA VAL A 317 -10.22 -16.94 -9.32
C VAL A 317 -9.29 -17.75 -8.44
N TYR A 318 -8.29 -17.08 -7.86
CA TYR A 318 -7.28 -17.67 -7.00
C TYR A 318 -7.18 -16.93 -5.68
N LEU A 319 -6.94 -17.66 -4.60
CA LEU A 319 -6.65 -17.13 -3.27
C LEU A 319 -5.20 -17.42 -2.93
N SER A 320 -4.41 -16.37 -2.86
CA SER A 320 -2.99 -16.44 -2.55
C SER A 320 -2.74 -16.10 -1.09
N PHE A 321 -2.28 -17.08 -0.32
CA PHE A 321 -1.88 -16.93 1.08
C PHE A 321 -0.36 -16.85 1.15
N GLY A 322 0.17 -15.81 1.81
CA GLY A 322 1.61 -15.67 2.01
C GLY A 322 2.03 -16.27 3.35
N SER A 323 3.25 -16.82 3.42
CA SER A 323 3.86 -17.23 4.69
C SER A 323 4.20 -16.00 5.54
N LEU A 324 4.25 -16.18 6.87
CA LEU A 324 4.80 -15.25 7.87
C LEU A 324 4.76 -13.77 7.42
N MET A 325 3.57 -13.23 7.18
CA MET A 325 3.40 -11.80 6.88
C MET A 325 3.65 -11.01 8.16
N ARG A 326 4.92 -10.86 8.52
CA ARG A 326 5.34 -10.08 9.68
C ARG A 326 5.11 -8.61 9.36
N LYS A 327 4.44 -7.90 10.29
CA LYS A 327 4.61 -6.45 10.36
C LYS A 327 6.01 -6.19 10.94
N LEU A 328 7.03 -6.28 10.10
CA LEU A 328 8.39 -5.90 10.49
C LEU A 328 8.40 -4.45 10.97
N THR A 329 9.25 -4.20 11.95
CA THR A 329 9.45 -2.90 12.59
C THR A 329 9.97 -1.89 11.55
N ARG A 330 9.09 -1.20 10.81
CA ARG A 330 9.48 -0.25 9.75
C ARG A 330 10.43 0.84 10.27
N GLY A 331 11.36 1.26 9.42
CA GLY A 331 12.27 2.38 9.68
C GLY A 331 11.61 3.76 9.63
N VAL A 332 10.30 3.85 9.37
CA VAL A 332 9.51 5.07 9.59
C VAL A 332 9.01 5.03 11.04
N SER A 333 8.99 6.17 11.72
CA SER A 333 8.40 6.43 13.05
C SER A 333 6.89 6.09 13.18
N CYS A 334 6.40 4.98 12.62
CA CYS A 334 5.01 4.51 12.68
C CYS A 334 4.75 3.54 13.85
N TYR A 335 5.68 3.40 14.80
CA TYR A 335 5.42 2.78 16.09
C TYR A 335 4.99 3.84 17.09
N ARG A 336 4.00 4.67 16.70
CA ARG A 336 3.27 5.43 17.71
C ARG A 336 2.27 4.47 18.31
N ARG A 337 2.59 4.09 19.55
CA ARG A 337 1.64 3.74 20.60
C ARG A 337 0.37 4.59 20.41
N ILE A 338 -0.74 3.96 20.02
CA ILE A 338 -2.00 4.67 19.77
C ILE A 338 -2.75 4.72 21.10
N ASP A 339 -3.30 5.89 21.43
CA ASP A 339 -4.25 5.98 22.53
C ASP A 339 -5.47 5.11 22.20
N GLY A 340 -5.61 4.03 22.93
CA GLY A 340 -6.71 3.10 22.80
C GLY A 340 -7.29 2.76 24.15
N LEU A 341 -8.19 1.80 24.15
CA LEU A 341 -8.78 1.26 25.37
C LEU A 341 -8.10 -0.08 25.65
N ALA A 342 -7.41 -0.20 26.78
CA ALA A 342 -6.86 -1.47 27.24
C ALA A 342 -7.67 -1.97 28.44
N VAL A 343 -7.85 -3.29 28.50
CA VAL A 343 -8.50 -3.94 29.63
C VAL A 343 -7.45 -4.24 30.68
N THR A 344 -7.60 -3.68 31.87
CA THR A 344 -6.65 -3.87 32.98
C THR A 344 -7.36 -4.38 34.24
N GLY A 345 -6.65 -5.17 35.04
CA GLY A 345 -7.10 -5.67 36.35
C GLY A 345 -8.11 -6.83 36.33
N LYS A 346 -8.43 -7.30 37.54
CA LYS A 346 -9.61 -8.11 37.87
C LYS A 346 -10.40 -7.37 38.95
N PRO A 347 -11.66 -6.96 38.72
CA PRO A 347 -12.45 -7.15 37.50
C PRO A 347 -11.92 -6.33 36.33
N ARG A 348 -12.26 -6.77 35.10
CA ARG A 348 -11.81 -6.16 33.85
C ARG A 348 -12.32 -4.73 33.74
N ARG A 349 -11.46 -3.73 33.97
CA ARG A 349 -11.78 -2.32 33.75
C ARG A 349 -11.20 -1.88 32.41
N ILE A 350 -11.99 -1.17 31.62
CA ILE A 350 -11.53 -0.56 30.37
C ILE A 350 -10.91 0.79 30.72
N VAL A 351 -9.62 0.95 30.45
CA VAL A 351 -8.87 2.18 30.75
C VAL A 351 -8.24 2.70 29.47
N ARG A 352 -8.25 4.02 29.30
CA ARG A 352 -7.52 4.69 28.21
C ARG A 352 -6.02 4.43 28.42
N SER A 353 -5.41 3.72 27.49
CA SER A 353 -4.04 3.23 27.60
C SER A 353 -3.38 3.24 26.24
N THR A 354 -2.06 3.35 26.26
CA THR A 354 -1.27 3.31 25.04
C THR A 354 -1.10 1.88 24.56
N LEU A 355 -1.69 1.55 23.41
CA LEU A 355 -1.62 0.20 22.84
C LEU A 355 -0.27 0.00 22.16
N GLU A 356 0.44 -1.06 22.54
CA GLU A 356 1.65 -1.47 21.83
C GLU A 356 1.31 -1.88 20.40
N PRO A 357 2.13 -1.49 19.40
CA PRO A 357 1.96 -1.96 18.04
C PRO A 357 2.02 -3.49 17.99
N PHE A 358 1.00 -4.11 17.38
CA PHE A 358 0.98 -5.56 17.21
C PHE A 358 2.13 -5.99 16.28
N THR A 359 3.14 -6.63 16.86
CA THR A 359 4.36 -7.12 16.17
C THR A 359 4.33 -8.63 15.91
N ARG A 360 3.29 -9.33 16.37
CA ARG A 360 3.14 -10.77 16.12
C ARG A 360 2.71 -11.00 14.67
N ALA A 361 3.08 -12.16 14.12
CA ALA A 361 2.53 -12.60 12.85
C ALA A 361 1.01 -12.76 13.00
N TRP A 362 0.26 -12.45 11.94
CA TRP A 362 -1.16 -12.81 11.89
C TRP A 362 -1.26 -14.33 11.97
N SER A 363 -2.03 -14.85 12.93
CA SER A 363 -2.25 -16.30 13.10
C SER A 363 -3.05 -16.90 11.93
N THR A 364 -3.74 -16.08 11.16
CA THR A 364 -4.39 -16.47 9.91
C THR A 364 -4.18 -15.36 8.88
N PRO A 365 -3.23 -15.46 7.93
CA PRO A 365 -3.02 -14.42 6.92
C PRO A 365 -4.33 -14.08 6.18
N ASN A 366 -4.54 -12.81 5.83
CA ASN A 366 -5.58 -12.47 4.86
C ASN A 366 -5.09 -12.90 3.48
N GLY A 367 -5.88 -13.72 2.78
CA GLY A 367 -5.61 -14.07 1.40
C GLY A 367 -5.69 -12.84 0.50
N VAL A 368 -4.94 -12.87 -0.58
CA VAL A 368 -5.08 -11.94 -1.71
C VAL A 368 -5.85 -12.68 -2.77
N GLU A 369 -6.98 -12.12 -3.18
CA GLU A 369 -7.73 -12.68 -4.29
C GLU A 369 -7.18 -12.14 -5.61
N LEU A 370 -6.89 -13.06 -6.53
CA LEU A 370 -6.45 -12.80 -7.89
C LEU A 370 -7.55 -13.32 -8.81
N THR A 371 -8.18 -12.45 -9.58
CA THR A 371 -9.09 -12.86 -10.66
C THR A 371 -8.36 -12.65 -11.98
N VAL A 372 -8.02 -13.73 -12.66
CA VAL A 372 -7.47 -13.66 -14.02
C VAL A 372 -8.62 -13.36 -14.95
N VAL A 373 -8.62 -12.15 -15.50
CA VAL A 373 -9.69 -11.65 -16.37
C VAL A 373 -9.38 -12.00 -17.82
N ARG A 374 -8.12 -11.83 -18.23
CA ARG A 374 -7.68 -12.12 -19.60
C ARG A 374 -6.26 -12.67 -19.58
N THR A 375 -5.99 -13.65 -20.43
CA THR A 375 -4.68 -14.25 -20.66
C THR A 375 -4.21 -14.00 -22.10
N ALA A 376 -2.92 -14.15 -22.35
CA ALA A 376 -2.41 -14.16 -23.71
C ALA A 376 -2.80 -15.45 -24.44
N ARG A 377 -2.69 -15.45 -25.77
CA ARG A 377 -3.06 -16.61 -26.58
C ARG A 377 -2.24 -17.84 -26.20
N GLY A 378 -2.94 -18.91 -25.78
CA GLY A 378 -2.33 -20.18 -25.38
C GLY A 378 -1.78 -20.21 -23.94
N GLU A 379 -1.83 -19.08 -23.22
CA GLU A 379 -1.45 -19.01 -21.82
C GLU A 379 -2.57 -19.49 -20.91
N GLN A 380 -2.21 -20.34 -19.93
CA GLN A 380 -3.15 -20.80 -18.92
C GLN A 380 -3.27 -19.79 -17.78
N ALA A 381 -4.49 -19.58 -17.28
CA ALA A 381 -4.72 -18.68 -16.15
C ALA A 381 -3.91 -19.06 -14.91
N ASP A 382 -3.68 -20.36 -14.69
CA ASP A 382 -2.89 -20.88 -13.57
C ASP A 382 -1.44 -20.37 -13.61
N GLN A 383 -0.81 -20.32 -14.80
CA GLN A 383 0.55 -19.80 -14.97
C GLN A 383 0.61 -18.30 -14.65
N LEU A 384 -0.37 -17.54 -15.13
CA LEU A 384 -0.44 -16.11 -14.88
C LEU A 384 -0.71 -15.80 -13.40
N ALA A 385 -1.58 -16.58 -12.75
CA ALA A 385 -1.86 -16.44 -11.33
C ALA A 385 -0.63 -16.76 -10.47
N GLN A 386 0.12 -17.82 -10.80
CA GLN A 386 1.40 -18.14 -10.16
C GLN A 386 2.42 -17.02 -10.34
N PHE A 387 2.52 -16.43 -11.54
CA PHE A 387 3.40 -15.29 -11.80
C PHE A 387 3.05 -14.08 -10.92
N VAL A 388 1.76 -13.72 -10.84
CA VAL A 388 1.29 -12.60 -10.03
C VAL A 388 1.44 -12.87 -8.53
N GLU A 389 1.21 -14.09 -8.07
CA GLU A 389 1.52 -14.50 -6.71
C GLU A 389 3.01 -14.32 -6.42
N TRP A 390 3.86 -14.81 -7.30
CA TRP A 390 5.30 -14.78 -7.10
C TRP A 390 5.83 -13.34 -7.02
N LEU A 391 5.25 -12.39 -7.76
CA LEU A 391 5.51 -10.93 -7.64
C LEU A 391 5.36 -10.39 -6.20
N ARG A 392 4.76 -11.14 -5.28
CA ARG A 392 4.66 -10.80 -3.86
C ARG A 392 5.90 -11.14 -3.03
N THR A 393 6.90 -11.83 -3.59
CA THR A 393 8.08 -12.37 -2.90
C THR A 393 9.42 -11.74 -3.33
N VAL A 394 9.35 -10.82 -4.30
CA VAL A 394 10.48 -10.38 -5.14
C VAL A 394 11.23 -9.18 -4.57
N PHE A 395 10.95 -8.80 -3.33
CA PHE A 395 11.42 -7.54 -2.78
C PHE A 395 12.84 -7.70 -2.24
N ILE A 396 13.78 -6.87 -2.68
CA ILE A 396 15.15 -6.88 -2.15
C ILE A 396 15.19 -6.49 -0.67
N HIS A 397 14.30 -5.58 -0.26
CA HIS A 397 14.29 -5.02 1.08
C HIS A 397 13.54 -5.88 2.11
N PHE A 398 12.90 -6.98 1.70
CA PHE A 398 12.23 -7.94 2.58
C PHE A 398 12.45 -9.39 2.09
N GLY A 399 12.96 -10.27 2.94
CA GLY A 399 13.03 -11.71 2.64
C GLY A 399 11.67 -12.43 2.71
N ASP A 400 10.59 -11.71 3.07
CA ASP A 400 9.27 -12.26 3.39
C ASP A 400 8.21 -11.89 2.33
N TRP A 401 7.05 -12.54 2.40
CA TRP A 401 5.88 -12.27 1.58
C TRP A 401 5.28 -10.89 1.83
N SER A 402 4.87 -10.23 0.76
CA SER A 402 4.07 -9.01 0.82
C SER A 402 2.58 -9.26 0.60
N THR A 403 1.74 -8.32 1.04
CA THR A 403 0.28 -8.37 0.83
C THR A 403 -0.15 -8.05 -0.60
N ARG A 404 0.72 -7.43 -1.42
CA ARG A 404 0.38 -6.96 -2.76
C ARG A 404 1.57 -7.22 -3.69
N PRO A 405 1.37 -7.63 -4.96
CA PRO A 405 2.44 -7.76 -5.94
C PRO A 405 3.30 -6.49 -6.04
N ALA A 406 4.58 -6.62 -6.40
CA ALA A 406 5.56 -5.54 -6.34
C ALA A 406 5.11 -4.16 -6.83
N PRO A 407 4.55 -4.01 -8.05
CA PRO A 407 4.11 -2.70 -8.54
C PRO A 407 3.02 -2.07 -7.64
N LEU A 408 2.04 -2.86 -7.17
CA LEU A 408 1.00 -2.42 -6.24
C LEU A 408 1.51 -2.19 -4.81
N HIS A 409 2.59 -2.86 -4.41
CA HIS A 409 3.18 -2.61 -3.10
C HIS A 409 3.83 -1.24 -3.02
N PHE A 410 4.46 -0.80 -4.12
CA PHE A 410 5.15 0.49 -4.20
C PHE A 410 4.20 1.69 -4.19
N GLU A 411 2.89 1.50 -4.37
CA GLU A 411 1.85 2.53 -4.09
C GLU A 411 2.00 3.14 -2.69
N ARG A 412 2.40 2.32 -1.71
CA ARG A 412 2.63 2.80 -0.34
C ARG A 412 3.69 3.89 -0.25
N ALA A 413 4.64 3.93 -1.19
CA ALA A 413 5.60 5.01 -1.29
C ALA A 413 4.90 6.29 -1.75
N LEU A 414 4.03 6.24 -2.76
CA LEU A 414 3.29 7.42 -3.25
C LEU A 414 2.47 8.08 -2.12
N ARG A 415 1.76 7.28 -1.32
CA ARG A 415 0.91 7.76 -0.21
C ARG A 415 1.67 8.63 0.79
N ASP A 416 2.95 8.33 1.02
CA ASP A 416 3.80 9.05 1.96
C ASP A 416 4.19 10.46 1.48
N TYR A 417 4.01 10.76 0.18
CA TYR A 417 4.41 12.00 -0.49
C TYR A 417 3.23 12.82 -1.04
N ILE A 418 1.99 12.37 -0.85
CA ILE A 418 0.80 13.18 -1.19
C ILE A 418 0.67 14.33 -0.19
N ALA A 419 0.61 15.56 -0.69
CA ALA A 419 0.28 16.73 0.11
C ALA A 419 -1.23 16.79 0.37
N ASP A 420 -1.64 16.72 1.64
CA ASP A 420 -3.05 16.86 2.05
C ASP A 420 -3.30 18.13 2.86
N TYR A 421 -2.38 19.08 2.74
CA TYR A 421 -2.39 20.35 3.44
C TYR A 421 -3.09 21.38 2.55
N ASP A 422 -4.41 21.30 2.41
CA ASP A 422 -5.14 22.58 2.38
C ASP A 422 -5.21 22.98 3.85
N LEU A 423 -4.27 23.83 4.26
CA LEU A 423 -4.49 24.75 5.36
C LEU A 423 -5.14 25.95 4.68
N ASP A 424 -6.46 25.94 4.56
CA ASP A 424 -7.16 27.20 4.39
C ASP A 424 -6.95 27.93 5.73
N GLU A 425 -5.93 28.78 5.75
CA GLU A 425 -5.68 29.76 6.80
C GLU A 425 -6.80 30.80 6.72
N GLU A 426 -7.93 30.51 7.37
CA GLU A 426 -8.74 31.56 7.98
C GLU A 426 -8.58 31.39 9.50
N GLU A 427 -7.80 32.31 10.07
CA GLU A 427 -7.82 32.65 11.49
C GLU A 427 -9.27 32.90 11.92
N ASP A 428 -9.93 31.89 12.49
CA ASP A 428 -11.13 32.10 13.29
C ASP A 428 -10.77 31.90 14.76
N ASP A 429 -10.08 32.92 15.29
CA ASP A 429 -10.19 33.33 16.68
C ASP A 429 -11.64 33.77 16.93
N ALA A 430 -12.55 32.82 17.17
CA ALA A 430 -13.86 33.12 17.75
C ALA A 430 -14.54 31.89 18.34
N ARG A 431 -14.95 32.01 19.61
CA ARG A 431 -15.93 31.19 20.35
C ARG A 431 -15.39 29.94 21.06
N ILE A 432 -14.50 30.17 22.02
CA ILE A 432 -14.80 29.67 23.37
C ILE A 432 -15.89 30.62 23.90
N GLY A 433 -17.15 30.25 23.69
CA GLY A 433 -18.28 30.98 24.21
C GLY A 433 -18.27 30.91 25.73
N GLU A 434 -18.31 32.08 26.35
CA GLU A 434 -18.97 32.30 27.63
C GLU A 434 -20.32 31.56 27.61
N ALA A 435 -20.53 30.72 28.61
CA ALA A 435 -21.85 30.37 29.09
C ALA A 435 -21.77 30.59 30.60
N ASP A 436 -22.17 31.80 30.99
CA ASP A 436 -22.83 32.04 32.25
C ASP A 436 -23.99 31.05 32.37
N ASP A 437 -24.09 30.37 33.52
CA ASP A 437 -25.34 29.90 34.09
C ASP A 437 -25.22 30.16 35.60
N GLU A 438 -25.52 31.39 35.99
CA GLU A 438 -26.22 31.63 37.26
C GLU A 438 -27.64 31.10 37.09
N ASP A 439 -28.08 30.23 38.00
CA ASP A 439 -29.45 30.26 38.51
C ASP A 439 -29.46 29.59 39.88
N GLU A 440 -29.63 30.45 40.89
CA GLU A 440 -30.14 30.11 42.22
C GLU A 440 -31.57 29.59 42.09
N GLU A 441 -31.93 28.52 42.80
CA GLU A 441 -33.26 28.46 43.42
C GLU A 441 -33.20 27.67 44.73
N ASP A 442 -33.47 28.44 45.78
CA ASP A 442 -33.78 28.13 47.16
C ASP A 442 -35.12 27.36 47.26
N ASP A 443 -35.20 26.35 48.12
CA ASP A 443 -36.22 26.31 49.18
C ASP A 443 -36.12 25.02 50.01
N GLY A 444 -36.22 25.20 51.33
CA GLY A 444 -35.99 24.17 52.34
C GLY A 444 -37.19 23.34 52.78
N LEU A 445 -36.85 22.50 53.78
CA LEU A 445 -37.64 21.97 54.89
C LEU A 445 -38.35 20.59 54.81
N ALA A 446 -38.21 19.92 55.96
CA ALA A 446 -38.85 18.72 56.52
C ALA A 446 -38.29 17.37 56.01
N GLU A 447 -37.75 16.45 56.82
CA GLU A 447 -37.84 16.17 58.27
C GLU A 447 -36.48 15.83 58.89
#